data_AF-A0A848LEN2-F1
#
_entry.id   AF-A0A848LEN2-F1
#
_cell.length_a   1.000
_cell.length_b   1.000
_cell.length_c   1.000
_cell.angle_alpha   90.00
_cell.angle_beta   90.00
_cell.angle_gamma   90.00
#
_symmetry.space_group_name_H-M   'P 1'
#
loop_
_entity.id
_entity.type
_entity.pdbx_description
1 polymer ?
#
loop_
_entity_poly.entity_id
_entity_poly.type
_entity_poly.pdbx_seq_one_letter_code
_entity_poly.pdbx_strand_id
1 'polypeptide(L)'
;MDLASALGDYILRTQELGAVEGARGALEINPALRPVLEALHHVLAGGEVEVRITRAGNPDLVEELGRRAARAIQEANLLHLTAGIYPTVTV
;
A
#
# COMPACT_ATOMS: atom_id res chain seq x y z
N MET A 1 2.47 18.24 -7.72
CA MET A 1 2.72 17.43 -6.51
C MET A 1 3.73 16.38 -6.90
N ASP A 2 4.71 16.14 -6.03
CA ASP A 2 5.76 15.15 -6.29
C ASP A 2 5.42 13.82 -5.61
N LEU A 3 5.94 12.71 -6.16
CA LEU A 3 5.69 11.34 -5.70
C LEU A 3 5.84 11.14 -4.18
N ALA A 4 6.82 11.78 -3.54
CA ALA A 4 7.04 11.67 -2.11
C ALA A 4 5.83 12.20 -1.33
N SER A 5 5.13 13.20 -1.85
CA SER A 5 3.89 13.72 -1.25
C SER A 5 2.73 12.73 -1.43
N ALA A 6 2.49 12.22 -2.64
CA ALA A 6 1.35 11.33 -2.89
C ALA A 6 1.50 9.96 -2.21
N LEU A 7 2.70 9.39 -2.21
CA LEU A 7 2.98 8.16 -1.48
C LEU A 7 2.94 8.40 0.04
N GLY A 8 3.49 9.51 0.50
CA GLY A 8 3.42 9.93 1.91
C GLY A 8 1.97 10.08 2.40
N ASP A 9 1.10 10.72 1.60
CA ASP A 9 -0.32 10.91 1.90
C ASP A 9 -1.08 9.57 1.99
N TYR A 10 -0.73 8.61 1.13
CA TYR A 10 -1.30 7.26 1.21
C TYR A 10 -0.85 6.54 2.48
N ILE A 11 0.46 6.53 2.76
CA ILE A 11 1.02 5.87 3.94
C ILE A 11 0.44 6.47 5.22
N LEU A 12 0.44 7.80 5.36
CA LEU A 12 -0.13 8.49 6.51
C LEU A 12 -1.60 8.12 6.70
N ARG A 13 -2.38 8.10 5.61
CA ARG A 13 -3.80 7.73 5.68
C ARG A 13 -4.00 6.30 6.16
N THR A 14 -3.16 5.35 5.73
CA THR A 14 -3.24 3.97 6.25
C THR A 14 -2.91 3.89 7.74
N GLN A 15 -1.95 4.70 8.22
CA GLN A 15 -1.62 4.77 9.64
C GLN A 15 -2.76 5.35 10.48
N GLU A 16 -3.41 6.43 10.02
CA GLU A 16 -4.59 7.02 10.67
C GLU A 16 -5.75 6.03 10.82
N LEU A 17 -5.87 5.08 9.87
CA LEU A 17 -6.88 4.03 9.89
C LEU A 17 -6.48 2.82 10.75
N GLY A 18 -5.34 2.88 11.44
CA GLY A 18 -4.88 1.84 12.35
C GLY A 18 -4.09 0.73 11.68
N ALA A 19 -3.40 1.00 10.56
CA ALA A 19 -2.48 0.03 9.96
C ALA A 19 -1.30 -0.30 10.88
N VAL A 20 -0.92 0.66 11.71
CA VAL A 20 0.09 0.53 12.76
C VAL A 20 -0.53 0.87 14.11
N GLU A 21 -0.13 0.12 15.12
CA GLU A 21 -0.56 0.26 16.52
C GLU A 21 0.67 0.16 17.42
N GLY A 22 0.61 0.67 18.65
CA GLY A 22 1.70 0.50 19.61
C GLY A 22 1.73 1.56 20.71
N ALA A 23 2.28 1.17 21.87
CA ALA A 23 2.57 2.12 22.94
C ALA A 23 3.62 3.14 22.49
N ARG A 24 3.72 4.27 23.21
CA ARG A 24 4.69 5.33 22.92
C ARG A 24 6.11 4.74 22.82
N GLY A 25 6.69 4.73 21.62
CA GLY A 25 8.03 4.19 21.35
C GLY A 25 8.07 2.79 20.72
N ALA A 26 6.92 2.13 20.51
CA ALA A 26 6.80 0.88 19.77
C ALA A 26 5.92 1.08 18.54
N LEU A 27 6.40 0.65 17.38
CA LEU A 27 5.63 0.58 16.13
C LEU A 27 5.37 -0.89 15.83
N GLU A 28 4.13 -1.31 15.97
CA GLU A 28 3.69 -2.64 15.59
C GLU A 28 2.67 -2.56 14.45
N ILE A 29 2.60 -3.61 13.64
CA ILE A 29 1.59 -3.73 12.61
C ILE A 29 0.33 -4.30 13.26
N ASN A 30 -0.83 -3.73 12.93
CA ASN A 30 -2.11 -4.28 13.35
C ASN A 30 -2.14 -5.79 13.06
N PRO A 31 -2.35 -6.66 14.07
CA PRO A 31 -2.34 -8.11 13.88
C PRO A 31 -3.33 -8.59 12.80
N ALA A 32 -4.43 -7.87 12.57
CA ALA A 32 -5.40 -8.17 11.52
C ALA A 32 -4.85 -7.97 10.09
N LEU A 33 -3.82 -7.12 9.91
CA LEU A 33 -3.17 -6.89 8.62
C LEU A 33 -2.01 -7.85 8.34
N ARG A 34 -1.50 -8.54 9.36
CA ARG A 34 -0.36 -9.46 9.22
C ARG A 34 -0.58 -10.53 8.13
N PRO A 35 -1.73 -11.20 8.03
CA PRO A 35 -1.95 -12.19 6.97
C PRO A 35 -1.91 -11.58 5.56
N VAL A 36 -2.33 -10.31 5.41
CA VAL A 36 -2.33 -9.59 4.13
C VAL A 36 -0.89 -9.26 3.72
N LEU A 37 -0.03 -8.85 4.66
CA LEU A 37 1.38 -8.59 4.40
C LEU A 37 2.15 -9.87 4.08
N GLU A 38 1.86 -10.96 4.79
CA GLU A 38 2.46 -12.27 4.49
C GLU A 38 2.08 -12.74 3.07
N ALA A 39 0.82 -12.55 2.66
CA ALA A 39 0.39 -12.83 1.29
C ALA A 39 1.16 -11.99 0.27
N LEU A 40 1.38 -10.69 0.54
CA LEU A 40 2.21 -9.83 -0.30
C LEU A 40 3.64 -10.38 -0.44
N HIS A 41 4.26 -10.82 0.67
CA HIS A 41 5.60 -11.40 0.63
C HIS A 41 5.68 -12.66 -0.24
N HIS A 42 4.66 -13.52 -0.19
CA HIS A 42 4.60 -14.70 -1.06
C HIS A 42 4.57 -14.32 -2.54
N VAL A 43 3.78 -13.33 -2.93
CA VAL A 43 3.74 -12.82 -4.31
C VAL A 43 5.10 -12.26 -4.73
N LEU A 44 5.72 -11.44 -3.87
CA LEU A 44 7.05 -10.86 -4.15
C LEU A 44 8.16 -11.92 -4.23
N ALA A 45 7.96 -13.08 -3.61
CA ALA A 45 8.85 -14.22 -3.69
C ALA A 45 8.59 -15.14 -4.90
N GLY A 46 7.71 -14.74 -5.84
CA GLY A 46 7.36 -15.52 -7.03
C GLY A 46 6.29 -16.59 -6.80
N GLY A 47 5.58 -16.54 -5.67
CA GLY A 47 4.45 -17.41 -5.38
C GLY A 47 3.11 -16.84 -5.84
N GLU A 48 2.05 -17.62 -5.66
CA GLU A 48 0.67 -17.22 -5.93
C GLU A 48 -0.13 -17.21 -4.63
N VAL A 49 -1.10 -16.28 -4.53
CA VAL A 49 -1.97 -16.15 -3.35
C VAL A 49 -3.42 -15.95 -3.76
N GLU A 50 -4.34 -16.48 -2.96
CA GLU A 50 -5.77 -16.19 -3.04
C GLU A 50 -6.19 -15.38 -1.80
N VAL A 51 -6.88 -14.26 -2.01
CA VAL A 51 -7.39 -13.42 -0.93
C VAL A 51 -8.91 -13.33 -1.02
N ARG A 52 -9.59 -13.66 0.09
CA ARG A 52 -11.05 -13.61 0.18
C ARG A 52 -11.50 -12.64 1.27
N ILE A 53 -12.34 -11.68 0.90
CA ILE A 53 -13.00 -10.78 1.85
C ILE A 53 -14.12 -11.54 2.57
N THR A 54 -13.91 -11.84 3.84
CA THR A 54 -14.89 -12.58 4.68
C THR A 54 -15.97 -11.67 5.26
N ARG A 55 -15.67 -10.38 5.44
CA ARG A 55 -16.59 -9.34 5.89
C ARG A 55 -16.26 -8.03 5.17
N ALA A 56 -17.29 -7.39 4.60
CA ALA A 56 -17.12 -6.10 3.97
C ALA A 56 -16.72 -5.02 4.99
N GLY A 57 -15.73 -4.20 4.62
CA GLY A 57 -15.39 -2.97 5.32
C GLY A 57 -16.28 -1.80 4.87
N ASN A 58 -15.91 -0.57 5.27
CA ASN A 58 -16.57 0.63 4.78
C ASN A 58 -16.20 0.85 3.29
N PRO A 59 -17.17 0.82 2.36
CA PRO A 59 -16.89 0.91 0.93
C PRO A 59 -16.27 2.26 0.53
N ASP A 60 -16.67 3.36 1.16
CA ASP A 60 -16.17 4.70 0.85
C ASP A 60 -14.67 4.83 1.21
N LEU A 61 -14.26 4.23 2.33
CA LEU A 61 -12.86 4.19 2.74
C LEU A 61 -12.02 3.30 1.81
N VAL A 62 -12.58 2.17 1.36
CA VAL A 62 -11.91 1.30 0.38
C VAL A 62 -11.69 2.04 -0.93
N GLU A 63 -12.71 2.76 -1.42
CA GLU A 63 -12.60 3.57 -2.63
C GLU A 63 -11.61 4.74 -2.46
N GLU A 64 -11.65 5.42 -1.31
CA GLU A 64 -10.71 6.50 -0.98
C GLU A 64 -9.26 6.01 -1.04
N LEU A 65 -8.95 4.89 -0.37
CA LEU A 65 -7.61 4.31 -0.36
C LEU A 65 -7.18 3.85 -1.76
N GLY A 66 -8.08 3.26 -2.53
CA GLY A 66 -7.82 2.87 -3.92
C GLY A 66 -7.44 4.07 -4.80
N ARG A 67 -8.18 5.19 -4.68
CA ARG A 67 -7.88 6.42 -5.42
C ARG A 67 -6.53 7.02 -5.03
N ARG A 68 -6.21 7.05 -3.74
CA ARG A 68 -4.91 7.56 -3.23
C ARG A 68 -3.75 6.70 -3.75
N ALA A 69 -3.86 5.38 -3.68
CA ALA A 69 -2.84 4.47 -4.20
C ALA A 69 -2.65 4.61 -5.71
N ALA A 70 -3.75 4.64 -6.49
CA ALA A 70 -3.69 4.82 -7.93
C ALA A 70 -3.01 6.14 -8.32
N ARG A 71 -3.31 7.21 -7.58
CA ARG A 71 -2.67 8.52 -7.77
C ARG A 71 -1.17 8.47 -7.50
N ALA A 72 -0.75 7.85 -6.39
CA ALA A 72 0.68 7.70 -6.07
C ALA A 72 1.42 6.92 -7.17
N ILE A 73 0.81 5.86 -7.70
CA ILE A 73 1.35 5.08 -8.82
C ILE A 73 1.47 5.92 -10.10
N GLN A 74 0.45 6.72 -10.43
CA GLN A 74 0.49 7.60 -11.60
C GLN A 74 1.61 8.64 -11.49
N GLU A 75 1.74 9.29 -10.34
CA GLU A 75 2.80 10.27 -10.10
C GLU A 75 4.19 9.60 -10.16
N ALA A 76 4.34 8.37 -9.66
CA ALA A 76 5.57 7.59 -9.77
C ALA A 76 5.96 7.30 -11.22
N ASN A 77 5.01 6.84 -12.02
CA ASN A 77 5.25 6.50 -13.42
C ASN A 77 5.63 7.74 -14.26
N LEU A 78 5.00 8.89 -13.99
CA LEU A 78 5.38 10.14 -14.65
C LEU A 78 6.81 10.55 -14.33
N LEU A 79 7.25 10.39 -13.07
CA LEU A 79 8.62 10.66 -12.66
C LEU A 79 9.64 9.68 -13.27
N HIS A 80 9.29 8.40 -13.36
CA HIS A 80 10.13 7.41 -14.03
C HIS A 80 10.36 7.75 -15.51
N LEU A 81 9.29 8.17 -16.21
CA LEU A 81 9.39 8.61 -17.61
C LEU A 81 10.25 9.87 -17.77
N THR A 82 10.12 10.87 -16.89
CA THR A 82 10.92 12.10 -16.97
C THR A 82 12.38 11.88 -16.56
N ALA A 83 12.65 10.94 -15.66
CA ALA A 83 14.01 10.60 -15.21
C ALA A 83 14.72 9.57 -16.10
N GLY A 84 14.05 8.98 -17.09
CA GLY A 84 14.59 7.88 -17.91
C GLY A 84 14.83 6.59 -17.12
N ILE A 85 14.14 6.41 -15.99
CA ILE A 85 14.21 5.23 -15.13
C ILE A 85 13.11 4.27 -15.57
N TYR A 86 13.47 3.05 -15.91
CA TYR A 86 12.51 2.00 -16.25
C TYR A 86 12.47 0.98 -15.11
N PRO A 87 11.33 0.78 -14.43
CA PRO A 87 11.25 -0.25 -13.41
C PRO A 87 11.48 -1.61 -14.06
N THR A 88 12.39 -2.40 -13.49
CA THR A 88 12.63 -3.79 -13.91
C THR A 88 11.40 -4.63 -13.56
N VAL A 89 10.62 -4.97 -14.59
CA VAL A 89 9.62 -6.04 -14.50
C VAL A 89 10.38 -7.33 -14.27
N THR A 90 10.32 -7.87 -13.06
CA THR A 90 10.77 -9.23 -12.78
C THR A 90 9.51 -10.06 -12.62
N VAL A 91 9.32 -11.01 -13.54
CA VAL A 91 8.22 -11.98 -13.55
C VAL A 91 8.60 -13.15 -12.65
#